data_AF-A0A945VI96-F1
#
_entry.id   AF-A0A945VI96-F1
#
_cell.length_a   1.000
_cell.length_b   1.000
_cell.length_c   1.000
_cell.angle_alpha   90.00
_cell.angle_beta   90.00
_cell.angle_gamma   90.00
#
_symmetry.space_group_name_H-M   'P 1'
#
loop_
_entity.id
_entity.type
_entity.pdbx_description
1 polymer ?
#
loop_
_entity_poly.entity_id
_entity_poly.type
_entity_poly.pdbx_seq_one_letter_code
_entity_poly.pdbx_strand_id
1 'polypeptide(L)'
;MKVAVIMGGFSAEKDVSIKTGEAVVRACLANGFEVYPIVFDNNYKDSFQLLKGVDIVFNGLHGTFGEDGAIQKWFEQNNILFTGS
;
A
#
# COMPACT_ATOMS: atom_id res chain seq x y z
N MET A 1 12.07 -11.16 -1.41
CA MET A 1 10.86 -10.53 -1.99
C MET A 1 10.69 -9.18 -1.35
N LYS A 2 10.56 -8.14 -2.19
CA LYS A 2 10.34 -6.75 -1.81
C LYS A 2 8.85 -6.45 -1.78
N VAL A 3 8.34 -6.04 -0.63
CA VAL A 3 6.92 -5.78 -0.40
C VAL A 3 6.75 -4.32 -0.01
N ALA A 4 5.99 -3.55 -0.80
CA ALA A 4 5.52 -2.25 -0.34
C ALA A 4 4.23 -2.45 0.47
N VAL A 5 4.09 -1.81 1.64
CA VAL A 5 2.84 -1.82 2.41
C VAL A 5 2.29 -0.40 2.44
N ILE A 6 1.15 -0.20 1.80
CA ILE A 6 0.52 1.13 1.71
C ILE A 6 -0.55 1.26 2.80
N MET A 7 -0.60 2.42 3.45
CA MET A 7 -1.51 2.68 4.58
C MET A 7 -1.81 4.17 4.73
N GLY A 8 -2.80 4.56 5.53
CA GLY A 8 -3.20 5.96 5.71
C GLY A 8 -4.35 6.37 4.78
N GLY A 9 -4.13 7.40 3.96
CA GLY A 9 -5.16 8.00 3.10
C GLY A 9 -5.94 9.15 3.75
N PHE A 10 -7.05 9.52 3.09
CA PHE A 10 -7.87 10.70 3.40
C PHE A 10 -9.25 10.39 3.98
N SER A 11 -9.56 9.11 4.17
CA SER A 11 -10.84 8.70 4.74
C SER A 11 -10.89 9.00 6.24
N ALA A 12 -12.10 8.98 6.81
CA ALA A 12 -12.29 8.98 8.26
C ALA A 12 -11.62 7.78 8.95
N GLU A 13 -11.19 6.78 8.18
CA GLU A 13 -10.59 5.53 8.62
C GLU A 13 -9.06 5.53 8.53
N LYS A 14 -8.43 6.69 8.29
CA LYS A 14 -6.97 6.84 8.20
C LYS A 14 -6.22 6.15 9.34
N ASP A 15 -6.64 6.35 10.59
CA ASP A 15 -5.97 5.76 11.75
C ASP A 15 -6.12 4.23 11.80
N VAL A 16 -7.23 3.71 11.31
CA VAL A 16 -7.47 2.25 11.18
C VAL A 16 -6.55 1.69 10.10
N SER A 17 -6.40 2.39 8.98
CA SER A 17 -5.47 2.02 7.93
C SER A 17 -4.02 1.99 8.38
N ILE A 18 -3.56 3.01 9.11
CA ILE A 18 -2.19 3.05 9.65
C ILE A 18 -1.94 1.86 10.59
N LYS A 19 -2.86 1.60 11.54
CA LYS A 19 -2.72 0.47 12.47
C LYS A 19 -2.68 -0.89 11.75
N THR A 20 -3.50 -1.04 10.71
CA THR A 20 -3.52 -2.24 9.88
C THR A 20 -2.20 -2.41 9.12
N GLY A 21 -1.74 -1.34 8.45
CA GLY A 21 -0.48 -1.34 7.72
C GLY A 21 0.72 -1.66 8.61
N GLU A 22 0.81 -1.07 9.81
CA GLU A 22 1.87 -1.38 10.77
C GLU A 22 1.87 -2.84 11.22
N ALA A 23 0.69 -3.43 11.43
CA ALA A 23 0.58 -4.85 11.77
C ALA A 23 1.09 -5.75 10.63
N VAL A 24 0.77 -5.41 9.38
CA VAL A 24 1.26 -6.12 8.19
C VAL A 24 2.76 -5.95 8.03
N VAL A 25 3.30 -4.74 8.21
CA VAL A 25 4.75 -4.49 8.16
C VAL A 25 5.49 -5.37 9.16
N ARG A 26 5.02 -5.42 10.42
CA ARG A 26 5.61 -6.28 11.45
C ARG A 26 5.57 -7.75 11.05
N ALA A 27 4.45 -8.23 10.52
CA ALA A 27 4.31 -9.61 10.06
C ALA A 27 5.26 -9.91 8.90
N CYS A 28 5.35 -9.03 7.90
CA CYS A 28 6.23 -9.21 6.75
C CYS A 28 7.72 -9.24 7.16
N LEU A 29 8.14 -8.32 8.03
CA LEU A 29 9.51 -8.31 8.56
C LEU A 29 9.82 -9.58 9.35
N ALA A 30 8.90 -10.04 10.20
CA ALA A 30 9.07 -11.29 10.96
C ALA A 30 9.20 -12.53 10.06
N ASN A 31 8.67 -12.49 8.84
CA ASN A 31 8.79 -13.56 7.85
C ASN A 31 10.00 -13.38 6.90
N GLY A 32 10.87 -12.40 7.14
CA GLY A 32 12.10 -12.19 6.37
C GLY A 32 11.92 -11.50 5.03
N PHE A 33 10.80 -10.81 4.80
CA PHE A 33 10.62 -9.98 3.61
C PHE A 33 11.34 -8.63 3.74
N GLU A 34 11.74 -8.07 2.60
CA GLU A 34 12.22 -6.69 2.52
C GLU A 34 11.02 -5.78 2.39
N VAL A 35 10.73 -4.97 3.42
CA VAL A 35 9.45 -4.24 3.54
C VAL A 35 9.66 -2.74 3.40
N TYR A 36 8.82 -2.12 2.58
CA TYR A 36 8.79 -0.68 2.33
C TYR A 36 7.43 -0.11 2.80
N PRO A 37 7.33 0.39 4.04
CA PRO A 37 6.12 1.04 4.50
C PRO A 37 5.93 2.39 3.81
N ILE A 38 4.72 2.65 3.29
CA ILE A 38 4.36 3.90 2.63
C ILE A 38 3.07 4.42 3.26
N VAL A 39 3.18 5.54 3.97
CA VAL A 39 1.99 6.29 4.41
C VAL A 39 1.51 7.13 3.25
N PHE A 40 0.39 6.72 2.66
CA PHE A 40 -0.25 7.42 1.57
C PHE A 40 -0.84 8.74 2.05
N ASP A 41 -0.34 9.80 1.43
CA ASP A 41 -0.97 11.10 1.34
C ASP A 41 -1.40 11.36 -0.12
N ASN A 42 -1.67 12.61 -0.47
CA ASN A 42 -2.35 12.98 -1.72
C ASN A 42 -1.41 12.84 -2.92
N ASN A 43 -0.13 12.49 -2.68
CA ASN A 43 0.88 12.44 -3.72
C ASN A 43 1.57 11.07 -3.83
N TYR A 44 0.80 10.03 -4.13
CA TYR A 44 1.30 8.70 -4.43
C TYR A 44 2.26 8.66 -5.64
N LYS A 45 2.26 9.68 -6.50
CA LYS A 45 3.18 9.78 -7.65
C LYS A 45 4.64 9.88 -7.21
N ASP A 46 4.92 10.48 -6.06
CA ASP A 46 6.28 10.57 -5.52
C ASP A 46 6.81 9.18 -5.12
N SER A 47 5.90 8.27 -4.76
CA SER A 47 6.21 6.88 -4.44
C SER A 47 6.27 5.98 -5.68
N PHE A 48 6.02 6.50 -6.89
CA PHE A 48 5.88 5.68 -8.10
C PHE A 48 7.12 4.83 -8.42
N GLN A 49 8.32 5.43 -8.36
CA GLN A 49 9.56 4.71 -8.65
C GLN A 49 9.83 3.61 -7.62
N LEU A 50 9.48 3.85 -6.36
CA LEU A 50 9.56 2.85 -5.29
C LEU A 50 8.59 1.69 -5.56
N LEU A 51 7.32 2.01 -5.86
CA LEU A 51 6.27 1.03 -6.13
C LEU A 51 6.55 0.18 -7.38
N LYS A 52 7.28 0.73 -8.36
CA LYS A 52 7.78 0.00 -9.53
C LYS A 52 8.96 -0.92 -9.22
N GLY A 53 9.69 -0.66 -8.15
CA GLY A 53 10.88 -1.41 -7.74
C GLY A 53 10.63 -2.55 -6.76
N VAL A 54 9.39 -2.75 -6.32
CA VAL A 54 8.98 -3.84 -5.43
C VAL A 54 8.34 -4.99 -6.22
N ASP A 55 8.31 -6.18 -5.62
CA ASP A 55 7.72 -7.37 -6.23
C ASP A 55 6.19 -7.37 -6.11
N ILE A 56 5.66 -6.81 -5.01
CA ILE A 56 4.22 -6.70 -4.75
C ILE A 56 3.91 -5.54 -3.78
N VAL A 57 2.73 -4.94 -3.95
CA VAL A 57 2.15 -3.95 -3.06
C VAL A 57 1.04 -4.58 -2.22
N PHE A 58 1.17 -4.54 -0.90
CA PHE A 58 0.09 -4.85 0.00
C PHE A 58 -0.81 -3.61 0.20
N ASN A 59 -2.07 -3.68 -0.27
CA ASN A 59 -3.05 -2.62 -0.07
C ASN A 59 -3.64 -2.67 1.36
N GLY A 60 -3.15 -1.79 2.24
CA GLY A 60 -3.67 -1.60 3.60
C GLY A 60 -4.52 -0.34 3.78
N LEU A 61 -4.97 0.31 2.69
CA LEU A 61 -5.87 1.47 2.74
C LEU A 61 -7.29 1.05 3.14
N HIS A 62 -8.00 1.94 3.84
CA HIS A 62 -9.39 1.72 4.28
C HIS A 62 -10.30 2.86 3.82
N GLY A 63 -11.57 2.53 3.59
CA GLY A 63 -12.60 3.46 3.15
C GLY A 63 -12.50 3.78 1.66
N THR A 64 -13.24 4.79 1.21
CA THR A 64 -13.47 5.06 -0.22
C THR A 64 -12.19 5.01 -1.06
N PHE A 65 -11.11 5.68 -0.65
CA PHE A 65 -9.88 5.71 -1.46
C PHE A 65 -9.13 4.36 -1.57
N GLY A 66 -9.28 3.47 -0.59
CA GLY A 66 -8.68 2.13 -0.63
C GLY A 66 -9.56 1.11 -1.36
N GLU A 67 -10.86 1.38 -1.46
CA GLU A 67 -11.90 0.39 -1.80
C GLU A 67 -12.74 0.78 -3.04
N ASP A 68 -12.62 2.01 -3.54
CA ASP A 68 -13.38 2.52 -4.70
C ASP A 68 -12.81 2.09 -6.06
N GLY A 69 -11.66 1.40 -6.07
CA GLY A 69 -11.02 0.89 -7.27
C GLY A 69 -10.10 1.88 -7.97
N ALA A 70 -10.03 3.15 -7.54
CA ALA A 70 -9.22 4.16 -8.23
C ALA A 70 -7.73 3.85 -8.16
N ILE A 71 -7.24 3.45 -6.98
CA ILE A 71 -5.83 3.10 -6.77
C ILE A 71 -5.48 1.75 -7.40
N GLN A 72 -6.38 0.77 -7.36
CA GLN A 72 -6.25 -0.54 -8.01
C GLN A 72 -6.06 -0.36 -9.51
N LYS A 73 -6.94 0.41 -10.15
CA LYS A 73 -6.85 0.72 -11.57
C LYS A 73 -5.54 1.43 -11.91
N TRP A 74 -5.05 2.32 -11.04
CA TRP A 74 -3.77 2.96 -11.24
C TRP A 74 -2.61 1.95 -11.16
N PHE A 75 -2.63 1.00 -10.22
CA PHE A 75 -1.63 -0.08 -10.18
C PHE A 75 -1.66 -0.93 -11.45
N GLU A 76 -2.84 -1.34 -11.92
CA GLU A 76 -3.03 -2.11 -13.15
C GLU A 76 -2.46 -1.39 -14.37
N GLN A 77 -2.84 -0.12 -14.56
CA GLN A 77 -2.35 0.73 -15.66
C GLN A 77 -0.83 0.87 -15.66
N ASN A 78 -0.22 0.76 -14.49
CA ASN A 78 1.20 0.87 -14.30
C ASN A 78 1.90 -0.49 -14.14
N ASN A 79 1.26 -1.63 -14.40
CA ASN A 79 1.85 -2.97 -14.25
C ASN A 79 2.51 -3.16 -12.87
N ILE A 80 1.87 -2.70 -11.80
CA ILE A 80 2.30 -2.90 -10.42
C ILE A 80 1.42 -4.02 -9.86
N LEU A 81 2.04 -5.10 -9.35
CA LEU A 81 1.31 -6.18 -8.71
C LEU A 81 0.86 -5.75 -7.31
N PHE A 82 -0.38 -6.02 -6.94
CA PHE A 82 -0.93 -5.64 -5.64
C PHE A 82 -1.86 -6.72 -5.05
N THR A 83 -2.14 -6.61 -3.75
CA THR A 83 -3.11 -7.46 -3.04
C THR A 83 -4.49 -6.82 -2.97
N GLY A 84 -5.53 -7.65 -2.87
CA GLY A 84 -6.92 -7.19 -2.78
C GLY A 84 -7.57 -7.10 -4.15
N SER A 85 -8.74 -6.48 -4.20
CA SER A 85 -9.60 -6.32 -5.38
C SER A 85 -9.93 -4.87 -5.64
#